data_AF-A0A183E4V5-F1
#
_entry.id   AF-A0A183E4V5-F1
#
_cell.length_a   1.000
_cell.length_b   1.000
_cell.length_c   1.000
_cell.angle_alpha   90.00
_cell.angle_beta   90.00
_cell.angle_gamma   90.00
#
_symmetry.space_group_name_H-M   'P 1'
#
loop_
_entity.id
_entity.type
_entity.pdbx_description
1 polymer ?
#
loop_
_entity_poly.entity_id
_entity_poly.type
_entity_poly.pdbx_seq_one_letter_code
_entity_poly.pdbx_strand_id
1 'polypeptide(L)'
;MNRTLANMLAKNTPVPMEWDCKLPFVLHSYNTTPQDSTGENPYFLLYGIDPIWRECGAQYIIDLDDYRTELLLGLQDIRSRALEHIKKEQERAKRYYDERSRVKAEQFHVGERYWYTCR
;
A
#
# COMPACT_ATOMS: atom_id res chain seq x y z
N MET A 1 0.59 10.60 -5.43
CA MET A 1 1.73 9.84 -6.00
C MET A 1 2.35 9.00 -4.88
N ASN A 2 2.63 7.71 -5.10
CA ASN A 2 3.03 6.76 -4.05
C ASN A 2 4.35 7.14 -3.36
N ARG A 3 4.26 7.84 -2.22
CA ARG A 3 5.41 8.35 -1.45
C ARG A 3 6.39 7.23 -1.04
N THR A 4 5.87 6.05 -0.70
CA THR A 4 6.70 4.89 -0.32
C THR A 4 7.61 4.43 -1.45
N LEU A 5 7.06 4.24 -2.65
CA LEU A 5 7.84 3.80 -3.82
C LEU A 5 8.89 4.85 -4.21
N ALA A 6 8.52 6.13 -4.21
CA ALA A 6 9.46 7.23 -4.47
C ALA A 6 10.61 7.26 -3.44
N ASN A 7 10.29 7.07 -2.15
CA ASN A 7 11.30 7.00 -1.10
C ASN A 7 12.21 5.78 -1.24
N MET A 8 11.67 4.61 -1.60
CA MET A 8 12.46 3.40 -1.83
C MET A 8 13.41 3.59 -3.03
N LEU A 9 12.92 4.20 -4.11
CA LEU A 9 13.74 4.49 -5.29
C LEU A 9 14.85 5.49 -4.96
N ALA A 10 14.53 6.58 -4.27
CA ALA A 10 15.51 7.58 -3.85
C ALA A 10 16.61 6.99 -2.94
N LYS A 11 16.25 6.06 -2.05
CA LYS A 11 17.22 5.36 -1.19
C LYS A 11 18.13 4.40 -1.95
N ASN A 12 17.61 3.72 -2.97
CA ASN A 12 18.34 2.69 -3.73
C ASN A 12 19.06 3.23 -4.97
N THR A 13 18.92 4.53 -5.27
CA THR A 13 19.51 5.18 -6.45
C THR A 13 20.57 6.20 -6.00
N PRO A 14 21.81 5.75 -5.68
CA PRO A 14 22.88 6.65 -5.29
C PRO A 14 23.33 7.55 -6.46
N VAL A 15 23.25 7.05 -7.70
CA VAL A 15 23.51 7.79 -8.93
C VAL A 15 22.18 8.04 -9.63
N PRO A 16 21.69 9.30 -9.73
CA PRO A 16 20.36 9.59 -10.29
C PRO A 16 20.11 9.05 -11.70
N MET A 17 21.17 8.89 -12.50
CA MET A 17 21.08 8.38 -13.88
C MET A 17 20.71 6.88 -13.94
N GLU A 18 20.97 6.10 -12.87
CA GLU A 18 20.75 4.65 -12.83
C GLU A 18 19.37 4.27 -12.25
N TRP A 19 18.46 5.23 -12.12
CA TRP A 19 17.14 5.01 -11.51
C TRP A 19 16.35 3.91 -12.22
N ASP A 20 16.49 3.81 -13.53
CA ASP A 20 15.86 2.82 -14.40
C ASP A 20 16.38 1.41 -14.13
N CYS A 21 17.68 1.28 -13.87
CA CYS A 21 18.33 0.02 -13.51
C CYS A 21 17.90 -0.47 -12.11
N LYS A 22 17.62 0.46 -11.19
CA LYS A 22 17.18 0.13 -9.82
C LYS A 22 15.68 -0.09 -9.70
N LEU A 23 14.90 0.44 -10.63
CA LEU A 23 13.44 0.40 -10.62
C LEU A 23 12.86 -1.03 -10.50
N PRO A 24 13.32 -2.05 -11.25
CA PRO A 24 12.76 -3.40 -11.16
C PRO A 24 12.93 -4.02 -9.76
N PHE A 25 14.08 -3.77 -9.12
CA PHE A 25 14.36 -4.27 -7.77
C PHE A 25 13.47 -3.60 -6.73
N VAL A 26 13.33 -2.27 -6.80
CA VAL A 26 12.47 -1.50 -5.91
C VAL A 26 11.01 -1.90 -6.08
N LEU A 27 10.56 -2.07 -7.32
CA LEU A 27 9.18 -2.51 -7.60
C LEU A 27 8.93 -3.92 -7.09
N HIS A 28 9.89 -4.83 -7.27
CA HIS A 28 9.81 -6.17 -6.71
C HIS A 28 9.66 -6.13 -5.19
N SER A 29 10.58 -5.44 -4.48
CA SER A 29 10.50 -5.29 -3.03
C SER A 29 9.19 -4.66 -2.58
N TYR A 30 8.69 -3.65 -3.28
CA TYR A 30 7.40 -3.02 -2.97
C TYR A 30 6.24 -4.01 -3.10
N ASN A 31 6.22 -4.82 -4.15
CA ASN A 31 5.13 -5.78 -4.40
C ASN A 31 5.15 -6.98 -3.45
N THR A 32 6.33 -7.37 -2.93
CA THR A 32 6.48 -8.55 -2.07
C THR A 32 6.55 -8.24 -0.57
N THR A 33 6.66 -6.97 -0.19
CA THR A 33 6.73 -6.57 1.24
C THR A 33 5.35 -6.18 1.75
N PRO A 34 4.91 -6.68 2.92
CA PRO A 34 3.69 -6.23 3.57
C PRO A 34 3.73 -4.72 3.86
N GLN A 35 2.64 -4.02 3.55
CA GLN A 35 2.54 -2.58 3.81
C GLN A 35 1.68 -2.32 5.05
N ASP A 36 2.15 -1.46 5.96
CA ASP A 36 1.45 -1.14 7.21
C ASP A 36 -0.01 -0.70 7.01
N SER A 37 -0.30 0.00 5.91
CA SER A 37 -1.64 0.48 5.56
C SER A 37 -2.64 -0.64 5.28
N THR A 38 -2.16 -1.75 4.71
CA THR A 38 -2.99 -2.87 4.25
C THR A 38 -2.80 -4.13 5.08
N GLY A 39 -1.72 -4.22 5.87
CA GLY A 39 -1.30 -5.43 6.57
C GLY A 39 -0.69 -6.50 5.65
N GLU A 40 -0.98 -6.44 4.35
CA GLU A 40 -0.58 -7.42 3.34
C GLU A 40 0.27 -6.80 2.23
N ASN A 41 0.97 -7.65 1.47
CA ASN A 41 1.77 -7.22 0.32
C ASN A 41 0.88 -7.03 -0.94
N PRO A 42 1.20 -6.06 -1.83
CA PRO A 42 0.38 -5.78 -3.01
C PRO A 42 0.22 -6.96 -3.97
N TYR A 43 1.24 -7.81 -4.10
CA TYR A 43 1.21 -8.98 -4.99
C TYR A 43 0.14 -9.98 -4.51
N PHE A 44 0.13 -10.27 -3.21
CA PHE A 44 -0.83 -11.17 -2.59
C PHE A 44 -2.26 -10.63 -2.69
N LEU A 45 -2.47 -9.32 -2.50
CA LEU A 45 -3.80 -8.71 -2.66
C LEU A 45 -4.34 -8.81 -4.10
N LEU A 46 -3.45 -8.82 -5.09
CA LEU A 46 -3.83 -8.89 -6.50
C LEU A 46 -4.05 -10.34 -6.96
N TYR A 47 -3.15 -11.23 -6.60
CA TYR A 47 -3.10 -12.60 -7.13
C TYR A 47 -3.60 -13.67 -6.17
N GLY A 48 -3.72 -13.36 -4.87
CA GLY A 48 -4.10 -14.34 -3.84
C GLY A 48 -3.05 -15.40 -3.55
N ILE A 49 -1.83 -15.22 -4.06
CA ILE A 49 -0.73 -16.18 -3.95
C ILE A 49 0.49 -15.40 -3.49
N ASP A 50 1.22 -15.94 -2.51
CA ASP A 50 2.46 -15.32 -2.06
C ASP A 50 3.54 -15.38 -3.17
N PRO A 51 4.38 -14.34 -3.27
CA PRO A 51 5.47 -14.33 -4.23
C PRO A 51 6.44 -15.48 -3.94
N ILE A 52 6.50 -16.47 -4.83
CA ILE A 52 7.38 -17.63 -4.69
C ILE A 52 8.83 -17.18 -4.91
N TRP A 53 9.64 -17.22 -3.85
CA TRP A 53 11.09 -17.09 -3.97
C TRP A 53 11.65 -18.37 -4.59
N ARG A 54 12.46 -18.25 -5.65
CA ARG A 54 12.92 -19.38 -6.47
C ARG A 54 13.69 -20.46 -5.70
N GLU A 55 14.09 -20.18 -4.45
CA GLU A 55 14.80 -21.11 -3.56
C GLU A 55 13.88 -21.88 -2.59
N CYS A 56 12.61 -21.47 -2.45
CA CYS A 56 11.63 -22.16 -1.62
C CYS A 56 10.81 -23.12 -2.50
N GLY A 57 11.26 -24.38 -2.58
CA GLY A 57 10.59 -25.48 -3.29
C GLY A 57 9.28 -25.94 -2.64
N ALA A 58 8.38 -25.02 -2.28
CA ALA A 58 7.05 -25.38 -1.81
C ALA A 58 6.18 -25.79 -3.01
N GLN A 59 6.16 -27.10 -3.30
CA GLN A 59 5.14 -27.69 -4.15
C GLN A 59 3.83 -27.71 -3.36
N TYR A 60 2.91 -26.82 -3.72
CA TYR A 60 1.53 -26.90 -3.24
C TYR A 60 0.83 -28.04 -3.98
N ILE A 61 0.53 -29.13 -3.27
CA ILE A 61 -0.40 -30.16 -3.75
C ILE A 61 -1.79 -29.61 -3.51
N ILE A 62 -2.50 -29.26 -4.58
CA ILE A 62 -3.85 -28.68 -4.52
C ILE A 62 -4.82 -29.71 -5.07
N ASP A 63 -5.84 -30.06 -4.29
CA ASP A 63 -7.00 -30.80 -4.76
C ASP A 63 -7.92 -29.84 -5.56
N LEU A 64 -8.10 -30.12 -6.85
CA LEU A 64 -8.61 -29.16 -7.84
C LEU A 64 -10.11 -28.85 -7.66
N ASP A 65 -10.88 -29.75 -7.07
CA ASP A 65 -12.35 -29.62 -6.98
C ASP A 65 -12.79 -28.69 -5.84
N ASP A 66 -12.05 -28.60 -4.73
CA ASP A 66 -12.35 -27.71 -3.61
C ASP A 66 -11.57 -26.37 -3.64
N TYR A 67 -10.48 -26.34 -4.41
CA TYR A 67 -9.55 -25.20 -4.50
C TYR A 67 -10.21 -23.88 -4.84
N ARG A 68 -11.16 -23.87 -5.78
CA ARG A 68 -11.78 -22.62 -6.24
C ARG A 68 -12.61 -21.96 -5.12
N THR A 69 -13.34 -22.76 -4.36
CA THR A 69 -14.21 -22.25 -3.29
C THR A 69 -13.36 -21.77 -2.12
N GLU A 70 -12.38 -22.57 -1.69
CA GLU A 70 -11.44 -22.20 -0.62
C GLU A 70 -10.63 -20.94 -0.98
N LEU A 71 -10.13 -20.85 -2.23
CA LEU A 71 -9.40 -19.67 -2.71
C LEU A 71 -10.28 -18.42 -2.68
N LEU A 72 -11.52 -18.51 -3.16
CA LEU A 72 -12.43 -17.36 -3.19
C LEU A 72 -12.81 -16.90 -1.78
N LEU A 73 -13.08 -17.84 -0.86
CA LEU A 73 -13.36 -17.53 0.54
C LEU A 73 -12.15 -16.91 1.24
N GLY A 74 -10.95 -17.47 1.03
CA GLY A 74 -9.70 -16.91 1.54
C GLY A 74 -9.47 -15.49 1.03
N LEU A 75 -9.62 -15.26 -0.28
CA LEU A 75 -9.49 -13.93 -0.88
C LEU A 75 -10.49 -12.91 -0.32
N GLN A 76 -11.73 -13.33 -0.04
CA GLN A 76 -12.73 -12.46 0.59
C GLN A 76 -12.33 -12.07 2.02
N ASP A 77 -11.84 -13.02 2.80
CA ASP A 77 -11.35 -12.78 4.16
C ASP A 77 -10.10 -11.88 4.18
N ILE A 78 -9.14 -12.12 3.29
CA ILE A 78 -7.96 -11.25 3.15
C ILE A 78 -8.38 -9.82 2.79
N ARG A 79 -9.32 -9.67 1.85
CA ARG A 79 -9.84 -8.35 1.47
C ARG A 79 -10.56 -7.65 2.62
N SER A 80 -11.36 -8.37 3.40
CA SER A 80 -12.07 -7.77 4.54
C SER A 80 -11.07 -7.25 5.58
N ARG A 81 -10.05 -8.05 5.92
CA ARG A 81 -8.95 -7.66 6.80
C ARG A 81 -8.19 -6.45 6.26
N ALA A 82 -7.80 -6.47 4.99
CA ALA A 82 -7.10 -5.35 4.36
C ALA A 82 -7.92 -4.05 4.43
N LEU A 83 -9.23 -4.12 4.21
CA LEU A 83 -10.13 -2.97 4.36
C LEU A 83 -10.20 -2.45 5.80
N GLU A 84 -10.21 -3.34 6.79
CA GLU A 84 -10.14 -2.92 8.20
C GLU A 84 -8.83 -2.20 8.52
N HIS A 85 -7.70 -2.73 8.04
CA HIS A 85 -6.40 -2.08 8.18
C HIS A 85 -6.38 -0.71 7.52
N ILE A 86 -6.85 -0.61 6.28
CA ILE A 86 -6.95 0.67 5.56
C ILE A 86 -7.78 1.67 6.36
N LYS A 87 -8.94 1.26 6.89
CA LYS A 87 -9.81 2.15 7.66
C LYS A 87 -9.12 2.65 8.93
N LYS A 88 -8.48 1.74 9.69
CA LYS A 88 -7.74 2.10 10.91
C LYS A 88 -6.60 3.07 10.60
N GLU A 89 -5.87 2.84 9.52
CA GLU A 89 -4.74 3.68 9.12
C GLU A 89 -5.19 5.04 8.56
N GLN A 90 -6.33 5.10 7.86
CA GLN A 90 -6.96 6.36 7.47
C GLN A 90 -7.36 7.18 8.70
N GLU A 91 -7.96 6.56 9.71
CA GLU A 91 -8.31 7.24 10.96
C GLU A 91 -7.06 7.75 11.70
N ARG A 92 -5.99 6.96 11.75
CA ARG A 92 -4.70 7.38 12.34
C ARG A 92 -4.10 8.55 11.58
N ALA A 93 -4.06 8.47 10.24
CA ALA A 93 -3.56 9.54 9.39
C ALA A 93 -4.38 10.83 9.55
N LYS A 94 -5.71 10.71 9.66
CA LYS A 94 -6.60 11.84 9.95
C LYS A 94 -6.29 12.47 11.30
N ARG A 95 -6.23 11.67 12.39
CA ARG A 95 -5.91 12.18 13.74
C ARG A 95 -4.55 12.89 13.76
N TYR A 96 -3.53 12.25 13.17
CA TYR A 96 -2.19 12.83 13.07
C TYR A 96 -2.20 14.17 12.30
N TYR A 97 -2.97 14.24 11.20
CA TYR A 97 -3.13 15.48 10.47
C TYR A 97 -3.87 16.53 11.30
N ASP A 98 -4.99 16.18 11.92
CA ASP A 98 -5.81 17.10 12.74
C ASP A 98 -5.01 17.65 13.95
N GLU A 99 -4.16 16.84 14.58
CA GLU A 99 -3.28 17.25 15.69
C GLU A 99 -2.12 18.15 15.22
N ARG A 100 -1.49 17.80 14.10
CA ARG A 100 -0.31 18.51 13.58
C ARG A 100 -0.69 19.79 12.85
N SER A 101 -1.83 19.77 12.19
CA SER A 101 -2.36 20.89 11.47
C SER A 101 -2.97 21.81 12.52
N ARG A 102 -2.26 22.90 12.84
CA ARG A 102 -2.82 24.08 13.53
C ARG A 102 -3.89 24.71 12.62
N VAL A 103 -4.89 23.96 12.20
CA VAL A 103 -6.02 24.48 11.47
C VAL A 103 -6.66 25.42 12.45
N LYS A 104 -6.33 26.70 12.30
CA LYS A 104 -7.18 27.77 12.76
C LYS A 104 -8.56 27.34 12.34
N ALA A 105 -9.41 27.02 13.30
CA ALA A 105 -10.83 26.87 13.06
C ALA A 105 -11.40 28.26 12.74
N GLU A 106 -10.87 28.92 11.71
CA GLU A 106 -11.63 29.87 10.92
C GLU A 106 -12.67 28.97 10.27
N GLN A 107 -13.82 28.84 10.93
CA GLN A 107 -14.98 28.13 10.42
C GLN A 107 -15.39 28.87 9.16
N PHE A 108 -14.89 28.42 8.01
CA PHE A 108 -15.23 29.03 6.73
C PHE A 108 -16.74 28.95 6.55
N HIS A 109 -17.40 30.10 6.59
CA HIS A 109 -18.83 30.17 6.35
C HIS A 109 -19.07 30.19 4.84
N VAL A 110 -20.10 29.47 4.40
CA VAL A 110 -20.50 29.44 2.98
C VAL A 110 -20.77 30.88 2.53
N GLY A 111 -19.90 31.41 1.65
CA GLY A 111 -19.95 32.79 1.16
C GLY A 111 -18.73 33.67 1.49
N GLU A 112 -17.82 33.21 2.35
CA GLU A 112 -16.58 33.94 2.64
C GLU A 112 -15.57 33.86 1.47
N ARG A 113 -14.91 34.99 1.18
CA ARG A 113 -13.82 35.06 0.21
C ARG A 113 -12.50 34.79 0.90
N TYR A 114 -11.84 33.71 0.49
CA TYR A 114 -10.50 33.34 0.94
C TYR A 114 -9.53 33.32 -0.24
N TRP A 115 -8.28 33.71 0.02
CA TRP A 115 -7.23 33.77 -0.98
C TRP A 115 -6.39 32.50 -0.92
N TYR A 116 -6.29 31.78 -2.05
CA TYR A 116 -5.30 30.72 -2.24
C TYR A 116 -4.10 31.29 -3.00
N THR A 117 -2.92 31.22 -2.42
CA THR A 117 -1.68 31.52 -3.12
C THR A 117 -1.26 30.30 -3.93
N CYS A 118 -1.31 30.40 -5.26
CA CYS A 118 -0.73 29.40 -6.14
C CYS A 118 0.80 29.52 -6.06
N ARG A 119 1.50 28.42 -5.79
CA ARG A 119 2.96 28.34 -5.72
C ARG A 119 3.46 27.25 -6.64
#